data_AF-A0A0M8NPI9-F1
#
_entry.id   AF-A0A0M8NPI9-F1
#
_cell.length_a   1.000
_cell.length_b   1.000
_cell.length_c   1.000
_cell.angle_alpha   90.00
_cell.angle_beta   90.00
_cell.angle_gamma   90.00
#
_symmetry.space_group_name_H-M   'P 1'
#
loop_
_entity.id
_entity.type
_entity.pdbx_description
1 polymer ?
#
loop_
_entity_poly.entity_id
_entity_poly.type
_entity_poly.pdbx_seq_one_letter_code
_entity_poly.pdbx_strand_id
1 'polypeptide(L)'
;MSTHAETSLLPCPFHKDDQLNGDLDASLDYLPGHPRIKLSDHKGLFNFIGQEIWSDDLESISDRLWWMSKQDGRNISPLHRQRVKGRQIIVTEDPRLHLVWIDDRIFLKPLPQYITSYVFWEMFMSDPSKYGAAGKLRKAALGYLRTYFYLIQYESDLRIA
;
A
#
# COMPACT_ATOMS: atom_id res chain seq x y z
N MET A 1 15.06 -15.49 33.02
CA MET A 1 15.42 -14.08 32.81
C MET A 1 14.78 -13.68 31.50
N SER A 2 13.64 -12.97 31.57
CA SER A 2 12.84 -12.60 30.40
C SER A 2 13.55 -11.47 29.64
N THR A 3 13.92 -11.74 28.39
CA THR A 3 14.40 -10.72 27.46
C THR A 3 13.21 -9.85 27.05
N HIS A 4 13.05 -8.69 27.68
CA HIS A 4 12.22 -7.62 27.13
C HIS A 4 12.88 -7.18 25.82
N ALA A 5 12.35 -7.62 24.69
CA ALA A 5 12.67 -7.02 23.40
C ALA A 5 12.11 -5.60 23.44
N GLU A 6 12.98 -4.60 23.52
CA GLU A 6 12.64 -3.21 23.23
C GLU A 6 11.98 -3.19 21.85
N THR A 7 10.66 -3.00 21.81
CA THR A 7 9.95 -2.83 20.55
C THR A 7 10.24 -1.42 20.10
N SER A 8 11.29 -1.25 19.28
CA SER A 8 11.61 0.05 18.69
C SER A 8 10.51 0.46 17.72
N LEU A 9 10.02 1.69 17.88
CA LEU A 9 9.07 2.28 16.95
C LEU A 9 9.70 2.32 15.55
N LEU A 10 8.94 1.87 14.55
CA LEU A 10 9.36 1.91 13.15
C LEU A 10 9.10 3.30 12.56
N PRO A 11 10.08 3.92 11.89
CA PRO A 11 9.88 5.24 11.30
C PRO A 11 8.93 5.19 10.10
N CYS A 12 8.34 6.34 9.78
CA CYS A 12 7.64 6.58 8.51
C CYS A 12 8.62 6.39 7.33
N PRO A 13 8.20 5.82 6.18
CA PRO A 13 9.06 5.63 5.02
C PRO A 13 9.44 6.92 4.27
N PHE A 14 8.88 8.08 4.63
CA PHE A 14 9.13 9.38 4.02
C PHE A 14 9.08 10.51 5.07
N HIS A 15 9.69 11.66 4.75
CA HIS A 15 9.64 12.85 5.61
C HIS A 15 8.26 13.49 5.60
N LYS A 16 7.93 14.24 6.66
CA LYS A 16 6.63 14.91 6.77
C LYS A 16 6.38 15.87 5.60
N ASP A 17 7.41 16.59 5.16
CA ASP A 17 7.32 17.56 4.06
C ASP A 17 7.07 16.89 2.69
N ASP A 18 7.32 15.58 2.58
CA ASP A 18 7.14 14.81 1.34
C ASP A 18 5.77 14.11 1.26
N GLN A 19 4.91 14.27 2.27
CA GLN A 19 3.59 13.62 2.27
C GLN A 19 2.71 14.16 1.14
N LEU A 20 1.92 13.28 0.51
CA LEU A 20 1.00 13.68 -0.55
C LEU A 20 -0.40 13.98 -0.04
N ASN A 21 -0.75 13.50 1.15
CA ASN A 21 -2.04 13.75 1.80
C ASN A 21 -1.83 14.33 3.20
N GLY A 22 -2.19 15.59 3.38
CA GLY A 22 -2.14 16.32 4.64
C GLY A 22 -3.48 16.39 5.38
N ASP A 23 -4.48 15.61 4.97
CA ASP A 23 -5.84 15.69 5.53
C ASP A 23 -5.85 15.45 7.05
N LEU A 24 -4.99 14.55 7.53
CA LEU A 24 -4.83 14.26 8.95
C LEU A 24 -4.10 15.35 9.75
N ASP A 25 -3.36 16.26 9.10
CA ASP A 25 -2.77 17.41 9.81
C ASP A 25 -3.86 18.38 10.30
N ALA A 26 -4.99 18.45 9.59
CA ALA A 26 -6.15 19.25 9.97
C ALA A 26 -7.01 18.60 11.07
N SER A 27 -6.51 17.56 11.75
CA SER A 27 -7.19 16.86 12.85
C SER A 27 -8.53 16.22 12.47
N LEU A 28 -8.63 15.66 11.26
CA LEU A 28 -9.80 14.87 10.86
C LEU A 28 -9.98 13.65 11.76
N ASP A 29 -11.24 13.30 12.02
CA ASP A 29 -11.64 12.16 12.86
C ASP A 29 -11.90 10.87 12.05
N TYR A 30 -11.68 10.90 10.74
CA TYR A 30 -11.90 9.80 9.82
C TYR A 30 -10.69 9.52 8.93
N LEU A 31 -10.64 8.32 8.36
CA LEU A 31 -9.57 7.88 7.47
C LEU A 31 -9.63 8.63 6.12
N PRO A 32 -8.54 9.26 5.64
CA PRO A 32 -8.51 9.93 4.34
C PRO A 32 -9.01 9.03 3.21
N GLY A 33 -9.89 9.58 2.36
CA GLY A 33 -10.59 8.84 1.31
C GLY A 33 -11.81 8.01 1.79
N HIS A 34 -11.98 7.78 3.10
CA HIS A 34 -13.05 6.94 3.65
C HIS A 34 -13.75 7.60 4.86
N PRO A 35 -14.66 8.58 4.64
CA PRO A 35 -15.33 9.33 5.72
C PRO A 35 -16.15 8.50 6.71
N ARG A 36 -16.51 7.26 6.34
CA ARG A 36 -17.26 6.33 7.19
C ARG A 36 -16.39 5.58 8.19
N ILE A 37 -15.07 5.57 7.99
CA ILE A 37 -14.13 4.84 8.85
C ILE A 37 -13.54 5.83 9.85
N LYS A 38 -13.97 5.73 11.11
CA LYS A 38 -13.53 6.61 12.19
C LYS A 38 -12.18 6.17 12.75
N LEU A 39 -11.27 7.12 12.98
CA LEU A 39 -9.95 6.83 13.55
C LEU A 39 -10.02 6.35 14.99
N SER A 40 -11.08 6.74 15.72
CA SER A 40 -11.33 6.29 17.09
C SER A 40 -11.74 4.81 17.16
N ASP A 41 -12.40 4.28 16.13
CA ASP A 41 -12.76 2.87 16.04
C ASP A 41 -11.59 2.05 15.48
N HIS A 42 -10.60 1.81 16.35
CA HIS A 42 -9.39 1.10 15.98
C HIS A 42 -9.68 -0.30 15.41
N LYS A 43 -10.65 -1.03 15.97
CA LYS A 43 -10.99 -2.37 15.49
C LYS A 43 -11.58 -2.32 14.08
N GLY A 44 -12.56 -1.44 13.85
CA GLY A 44 -13.14 -1.21 12.52
C GLY A 44 -12.10 -0.73 11.51
N LEU A 45 -11.24 0.21 11.92
CA LEU A 45 -10.15 0.75 11.11
C LEU A 45 -9.17 -0.34 10.66
N PHE A 46 -8.63 -1.14 11.57
CA PHE A 46 -7.65 -2.18 11.21
C PHE A 46 -8.28 -3.32 10.40
N ASN A 47 -9.55 -3.66 10.67
CA ASN A 47 -10.28 -4.62 9.84
C ASN A 47 -10.46 -4.09 8.41
N PHE A 48 -10.84 -2.81 8.27
CA PHE A 48 -10.98 -2.16 6.97
C PHE A 48 -9.65 -2.14 6.21
N ILE A 49 -8.58 -1.64 6.83
CA ILE A 49 -7.24 -1.62 6.21
C ILE A 49 -6.83 -3.03 5.80
N GLY A 50 -7.06 -4.04 6.64
CA GLY A 50 -6.80 -5.44 6.30
C GLY A 50 -7.51 -5.89 5.03
N GLN A 51 -8.80 -5.60 4.88
CA GLN A 51 -9.53 -5.94 3.66
C GLN A 51 -9.03 -5.16 2.43
N GLU A 52 -8.57 -3.93 2.65
CA GLU A 52 -8.22 -3.00 1.59
C GLU A 52 -6.83 -3.28 0.98
N ILE A 53 -5.84 -3.63 1.80
CA ILE A 53 -4.43 -3.73 1.36
C ILE A 53 -3.83 -5.11 1.52
N TRP A 54 -4.47 -6.01 2.26
CA TRP A 54 -3.94 -7.35 2.53
C TRP A 54 -4.73 -8.42 1.78
N SER A 55 -4.03 -9.47 1.35
CA SER A 55 -4.65 -10.65 0.75
C SER A 55 -3.99 -11.90 1.33
N ASP A 56 -4.76 -12.67 2.09
CA ASP A 56 -4.31 -13.97 2.61
C ASP A 56 -4.05 -14.96 1.47
N ASP A 57 -4.84 -14.90 0.40
CA ASP A 57 -4.65 -15.72 -0.80
C ASP A 57 -3.27 -15.48 -1.42
N LEU A 58 -2.91 -14.21 -1.66
CA LEU A 58 -1.60 -13.85 -2.22
C LEU A 58 -0.44 -14.21 -1.30
N GLU A 59 -0.59 -14.00 0.01
CA GLU A 59 0.42 -14.39 0.98
C GLU A 59 0.65 -15.91 0.96
N SER A 60 -0.43 -16.70 0.89
CA SER A 60 -0.37 -18.17 0.91
C SER A 60 0.36 -18.76 -0.30
N ILE A 61 0.37 -18.05 -1.43
CA ILE A 61 1.04 -18.47 -2.67
C ILE A 61 2.35 -17.72 -2.92
N SER A 62 2.75 -16.81 -2.04
CA SER A 62 3.92 -15.92 -2.22
C SER A 62 5.20 -16.69 -2.54
N ASP A 63 5.44 -17.80 -1.82
CA ASP A 63 6.57 -18.72 -2.02
C ASP A 63 6.56 -19.44 -3.40
N ARG A 64 5.44 -19.38 -4.13
CA ARG A 64 5.24 -20.02 -5.44
C ARG A 64 5.14 -19.00 -6.58
N LEU A 65 5.08 -17.70 -6.29
CA LEU A 65 4.94 -16.66 -7.31
C LEU A 65 6.13 -16.61 -8.29
N TRP A 66 7.26 -17.23 -7.93
CA TRP A 66 8.42 -17.36 -8.81
C TRP A 66 8.18 -18.25 -10.03
N TRP A 67 7.18 -19.14 -9.97
CA TRP A 67 6.73 -19.90 -11.13
C TRP A 67 5.98 -19.04 -12.15
N MET A 68 5.35 -17.96 -11.69
CA MET A 68 4.42 -17.17 -12.51
C MET A 68 5.03 -15.86 -13.02
N SER A 69 6.13 -15.41 -12.42
CA SER A 69 6.74 -14.13 -12.75
C SER A 69 8.22 -14.05 -12.38
N LYS A 70 8.95 -13.12 -13.01
CA LYS A 70 10.30 -12.77 -12.58
C LYS A 70 10.25 -12.20 -11.16
N GLN A 71 10.91 -12.87 -10.22
CA GLN A 71 11.11 -12.47 -8.81
C GLN A 71 12.09 -11.30 -8.68
N ASP A 72 11.80 -10.23 -9.39
CA ASP A 72 12.54 -9.00 -9.30
C ASP A 72 11.50 -7.92 -9.04
N GLY A 73 11.45 -7.43 -7.81
CA GLY A 73 10.48 -6.39 -7.51
C GLY A 73 10.75 -5.09 -8.28
N ARG A 74 11.90 -4.92 -8.95
CA ARG A 74 12.15 -3.80 -9.88
C ARG A 74 11.50 -4.04 -11.25
N ASN A 75 10.98 -5.24 -11.49
CA ASN A 75 10.30 -5.64 -12.72
C ASN A 75 8.84 -5.12 -12.78
N ILE A 76 8.60 -3.92 -12.26
CA ILE A 76 7.35 -3.20 -12.41
C ILE A 76 7.61 -2.13 -13.46
N SER A 77 7.00 -2.28 -14.63
CA SER A 77 7.17 -1.30 -15.71
C SER A 77 6.34 -0.05 -15.41
N PRO A 78 6.89 1.17 -15.62
CA PRO A 78 6.15 2.42 -15.58
C PRO A 78 4.86 2.39 -16.40
N LEU A 79 3.87 3.21 -16.02
CA LEU A 79 2.53 3.24 -16.63
C LEU A 79 2.58 3.44 -18.16
N HIS A 80 3.40 4.37 -18.64
CA HIS A 80 3.57 4.58 -20.08
C HIS A 80 4.15 3.35 -20.77
N ARG A 81 5.06 2.62 -20.12
CA ARG A 81 5.61 1.36 -20.66
C ARG A 81 4.59 0.22 -20.64
N GLN A 82 3.63 0.22 -19.72
CA GLN A 82 2.50 -0.73 -19.78
C GLN A 82 1.72 -0.52 -21.08
N ARG A 83 1.42 0.73 -21.45
CA ARG A 83 0.77 1.06 -22.73
C ARG A 83 1.62 0.67 -23.94
N VAL A 84 2.94 0.92 -23.92
CA VAL A 84 3.87 0.47 -24.99
C VAL A 84 3.87 -1.04 -25.16
N LYS A 85 3.69 -1.81 -24.07
CA LYS A 85 3.54 -3.27 -24.12
C LYS A 85 2.17 -3.73 -24.64
N GLY A 86 1.32 -2.80 -25.09
CA GLY A 86 -0.05 -3.10 -25.52
C GLY A 86 -1.01 -3.39 -24.37
N ARG A 87 -0.67 -3.03 -23.11
CA ARG A 87 -1.54 -3.28 -21.97
C ARG A 87 -2.49 -2.10 -21.72
N GLN A 88 -3.77 -2.38 -21.69
CA GLN A 88 -4.82 -1.55 -21.13
C GLN A 88 -4.71 -1.56 -19.60
N ILE A 89 -4.71 -0.37 -19.00
CA ILE A 89 -4.68 -0.22 -17.54
C ILE A 89 -6.13 -0.23 -17.04
N ILE A 90 -6.47 -1.21 -16.21
CA ILE A 90 -7.79 -1.38 -15.62
C ILE A 90 -7.70 -1.09 -14.13
N VAL A 91 -8.49 -0.13 -13.65
CA VAL A 91 -8.58 0.19 -12.21
C VAL A 91 -9.40 -0.89 -11.51
N THR A 92 -8.94 -1.33 -10.35
CA THR A 92 -9.62 -2.30 -9.48
C THR A 92 -9.52 -1.85 -8.02
N GLU A 93 -10.48 -2.19 -7.17
CA GLU A 93 -10.32 -2.00 -5.72
C GLU A 93 -9.85 -3.27 -5.00
N ASP A 94 -9.80 -4.39 -5.72
CA ASP A 94 -9.39 -5.69 -5.16
C ASP A 94 -7.86 -5.79 -5.05
N PRO A 95 -7.29 -5.89 -3.84
CA PRO A 95 -5.84 -6.03 -3.66
C PRO A 95 -5.27 -7.29 -4.31
N ARG A 96 -6.09 -8.33 -4.53
CA ARG A 96 -5.67 -9.60 -5.19
C ARG A 96 -5.29 -9.41 -6.65
N LEU A 97 -5.84 -8.38 -7.29
CA LEU A 97 -5.65 -8.12 -8.71
C LEU A 97 -4.52 -7.11 -8.97
N HIS A 98 -4.00 -6.42 -7.94
CA HIS A 98 -2.97 -5.40 -8.14
C HIS A 98 -1.72 -5.99 -8.82
N LEU A 99 -1.34 -5.42 -9.97
CA LEU A 99 -0.26 -5.86 -10.88
C LEU A 99 -0.49 -7.20 -11.61
N VAL A 100 -1.64 -7.85 -11.42
CA VAL A 100 -2.01 -9.02 -12.23
C VAL A 100 -2.29 -8.53 -13.65
N TRP A 101 -1.78 -9.28 -14.62
CA TRP A 101 -2.04 -9.02 -16.03
C TRP A 101 -2.58 -10.29 -16.69
N ILE A 102 -3.55 -10.12 -17.58
CA ILE A 102 -4.15 -11.17 -18.39
C ILE A 102 -4.39 -10.61 -19.78
N ASP A 103 -3.89 -11.31 -20.80
CA ASP A 103 -3.93 -10.87 -22.18
C ASP A 103 -3.31 -9.46 -22.35
N ASP A 104 -4.09 -8.51 -22.84
CA ASP A 104 -3.77 -7.11 -23.06
C ASP A 104 -4.18 -6.22 -21.87
N ARG A 105 -4.47 -6.77 -20.69
CA ARG A 105 -4.93 -5.99 -19.52
C ARG A 105 -3.96 -6.12 -18.36
N ILE A 106 -3.77 -5.02 -17.64
CA ILE A 106 -3.12 -5.00 -16.32
C ILE A 106 -4.05 -4.32 -15.33
N PHE A 107 -4.27 -4.96 -14.19
CA PHE A 107 -5.13 -4.45 -13.13
C PHE A 107 -4.30 -3.69 -12.10
N LEU A 108 -4.72 -2.46 -11.78
CA LEU A 108 -4.06 -1.62 -10.79
C LEU A 108 -5.07 -1.14 -9.75
N LYS A 109 -4.80 -1.49 -8.49
CA LYS A 109 -5.44 -0.82 -7.36
C LYS A 109 -4.82 0.55 -7.10
N PRO A 110 -5.62 1.64 -7.07
CA PRO A 110 -5.16 2.98 -6.69
C PRO A 110 -4.43 2.98 -5.35
N LEU A 111 -3.39 3.81 -5.22
CA LEU A 111 -2.71 4.00 -3.94
C LEU A 111 -3.68 4.64 -2.93
N PRO A 112 -4.02 3.97 -1.81
CA PRO A 112 -4.94 4.56 -0.85
C PRO A 112 -4.38 5.84 -0.22
N GLN A 113 -5.22 6.88 -0.11
CA GLN A 113 -4.80 8.23 0.31
C GLN A 113 -4.16 8.25 1.71
N TYR A 114 -4.68 7.45 2.64
CA TYR A 114 -4.13 7.38 4.00
C TYR A 114 -2.70 6.83 4.04
N ILE A 115 -2.27 6.03 3.04
CA ILE A 115 -0.89 5.53 2.96
C ILE A 115 0.09 6.65 2.61
N THR A 116 -0.37 7.75 2.02
CA THR A 116 0.48 8.89 1.67
C THR A 116 0.45 10.02 2.71
N SER A 117 -0.13 9.76 3.89
CA SER A 117 -0.18 10.69 5.02
C SER A 117 0.85 10.33 6.09
N TYR A 118 1.73 11.27 6.45
CA TYR A 118 2.76 11.04 7.47
C TYR A 118 2.14 10.69 8.84
N VAL A 119 1.10 11.44 9.22
CA VAL A 119 0.38 11.28 10.50
C VAL A 119 -0.23 9.88 10.62
N PHE A 120 -0.75 9.32 9.52
CA PHE A 120 -1.26 7.95 9.51
C PHE A 120 -0.18 6.93 9.89
N TRP A 121 1.04 7.07 9.34
CA TRP A 121 2.14 6.16 9.66
C TRP A 121 2.56 6.28 11.12
N GLU A 122 2.68 7.50 11.62
CA GLU A 122 3.03 7.76 13.02
C GLU A 122 1.99 7.19 13.99
N MET A 123 0.70 7.37 13.71
CA MET A 123 -0.37 6.94 14.62
C MET A 123 -0.64 5.44 14.60
N PHE A 124 -0.59 4.81 13.41
CA PHE A 124 -1.14 3.46 13.20
C PHE A 124 -0.12 2.42 12.72
N MET A 125 1.01 2.84 12.16
CA MET A 125 2.00 1.94 11.54
C MET A 125 3.38 1.95 12.23
N SER A 126 3.59 2.82 13.22
CA SER A 126 4.86 2.98 13.94
C SER A 126 5.11 1.89 14.97
N ASP A 127 4.05 1.34 15.58
CA ASP A 127 4.14 0.28 16.57
C ASP A 127 3.48 -1.03 16.08
N PRO A 128 4.27 -2.01 15.60
CA PRO A 128 3.77 -3.31 15.18
C PRO A 128 3.11 -4.14 16.29
N SER A 129 3.41 -3.85 17.55
CA SER A 129 2.92 -4.60 18.71
C SER A 129 1.57 -4.09 19.22
N LYS A 130 1.24 -2.82 18.95
CA LYS A 130 0.03 -2.15 19.44
C LYS A 130 -1.26 -2.78 18.92
N TYR A 131 -1.23 -3.26 17.68
CA TYR A 131 -2.37 -3.90 17.04
C TYR A 131 -1.84 -5.13 16.31
N GLY A 132 -2.24 -6.34 16.71
CA GLY A 132 -1.59 -7.59 16.26
C GLY A 132 -1.49 -7.83 14.74
N ALA A 133 -2.20 -7.04 13.92
CA ALA A 133 -2.10 -7.03 12.45
C ALA A 133 -1.15 -5.94 11.88
N ALA A 134 -0.75 -4.94 12.68
CA ALA A 134 -0.01 -3.76 12.23
C ALA A 134 1.29 -4.11 11.50
N GLY A 135 2.04 -5.13 11.96
CA GLY A 135 3.26 -5.57 11.26
C GLY A 135 3.01 -6.05 9.82
N LYS A 136 1.94 -6.82 9.59
CA LYS A 136 1.56 -7.30 8.24
C LYS A 136 1.05 -6.17 7.37
N LEU A 137 0.16 -5.34 7.92
CA LEU A 137 -0.42 -4.20 7.21
C LEU A 137 0.65 -3.17 6.83
N ARG A 138 1.63 -2.94 7.70
CA ARG A 138 2.77 -2.07 7.40
C ARG A 138 3.58 -2.60 6.21
N LYS A 139 3.86 -3.90 6.15
CA LYS A 139 4.55 -4.53 5.01
C LYS A 139 3.74 -4.38 3.72
N ALA A 140 2.43 -4.62 3.76
CA ALA A 140 1.56 -4.43 2.60
C ALA A 140 1.54 -2.97 2.13
N ALA A 141 1.37 -2.01 3.06
CA ALA A 141 1.38 -0.58 2.75
C ALA A 141 2.70 -0.13 2.11
N LEU A 142 3.84 -0.61 2.61
CA LEU A 142 5.14 -0.39 1.97
C LEU A 142 5.21 -1.01 0.57
N GLY A 143 4.61 -2.18 0.36
CA GLY A 143 4.48 -2.82 -0.94
C GLY A 143 3.76 -1.92 -1.95
N TYR A 144 2.65 -1.28 -1.55
CA TYR A 144 1.94 -0.31 -2.39
C TYR A 144 2.79 0.91 -2.74
N LEU A 145 3.44 1.55 -1.75
CA LEU A 145 4.32 2.69 -1.99
C LEU A 145 5.44 2.33 -2.98
N ARG A 146 6.06 1.17 -2.76
CA ARG A 146 7.11 0.63 -3.62
C ARG A 146 6.60 0.39 -5.05
N THR A 147 5.41 -0.18 -5.21
CA THR A 147 4.82 -0.38 -6.54
C THR A 147 4.62 0.95 -7.27
N TYR A 148 4.02 1.93 -6.59
CA TYR A 148 3.75 3.24 -7.20
C TYR A 148 5.02 4.03 -7.52
N PHE A 149 6.08 3.87 -6.71
CA PHE A 149 7.41 4.39 -7.03
C PHE A 149 7.94 3.87 -8.38
N TYR A 150 7.67 2.61 -8.74
CA TYR A 150 8.08 2.07 -10.04
C TYR A 150 7.08 2.35 -11.17
N LEU A 151 5.79 2.50 -10.87
CA LEU A 151 4.76 2.84 -11.85
C LEU A 151 4.88 4.28 -12.34
N ILE A 152 5.27 5.21 -11.47
CA ILE A 152 5.34 6.64 -11.75
C ILE A 152 6.80 7.10 -11.73
N GLN A 153 7.46 7.10 -12.88
CA GLN A 153 8.88 7.50 -13.00
C GLN A 153 9.08 8.74 -13.87
N TYR A 154 8.16 9.01 -14.80
CA TYR A 154 8.25 10.10 -15.76
C TYR A 154 6.99 10.94 -15.75
N GLU A 155 7.10 12.17 -16.27
CA GLU A 155 5.95 13.06 -16.43
C GLU A 155 4.83 12.44 -17.29
N SER A 156 5.17 11.57 -18.24
CA SER A 156 4.18 10.80 -19.00
C SER A 156 3.38 9.84 -18.12
N ASP A 157 3.97 9.27 -17.07
CA ASP A 157 3.27 8.41 -16.12
C ASP A 157 2.31 9.24 -15.26
N LEU A 158 2.74 10.44 -14.83
CA LEU A 158 1.87 11.38 -14.10
C LEU A 158 0.64 11.81 -14.91
N ARG A 159 0.78 11.95 -16.24
CA ARG A 159 -0.36 12.25 -17.13
C ARG A 159 -1.29 11.04 -17.36
N ILE A 160 -0.82 9.83 -17.09
CA ILE A 160 -1.62 8.60 -17.21
C ILE A 160 -2.38 8.33 -15.91
N ALA A 161 -1.76 8.67 -14.78
CA ALA A 161 -2.29 8.47 -13.43
C ALA A 161 -3.51 9.35 -13.12
#